data_AF-A0A1V1P0T7-F1
#
_entry.id   AF-A0A1V1P0T7-F1
#
_cell.length_a   1.000
_cell.length_b   1.000
_cell.length_c   1.000
_cell.angle_alpha   90.00
_cell.angle_beta   90.00
_cell.angle_gamma   90.00
#
_symmetry.space_group_name_H-M   'P 1'
#
loop_
_entity.id
_entity.type
_entity.pdbx_description
1 polymer ?
#
loop_
_entity_poly.entity_id
_entity_poly.type
_entity_poly.pdbx_seq_one_letter_code
_entity_poly.pdbx_strand_id
1 'polypeptide(L)'
;MKEKQSIINGFYALLCALLLLYSTPCDSAAVICKVLTVMSYEIENPWCEEIKEGIDSVLGPYCEIEYFYMNTKNDYSGGIQKAKQAYALYQKYQPDGIICADDNAQSMFVVPFLKDKVKTPVMFCGVNETPEKYGYPASNVSGILERGHIMQSLAFAKQILPSIQSVGFIAKNSPSGQALLQQVNAESQSYLLNFSAFKMVKTVMELASIGKQLKSNCDIIYMDSMEGIVDNTGRPLENKEITKILTIAYDKPIIGANHYHVQQGALCAVVKTGQNQGSEAARMLLKAMQGTPISDIPITVNRHGKRVINISVMKSLGIHASRRAMIGAELIK
;
A
#
# COMPACT_ATOMS: atom_id res chain seq x y z
N MET A 1 25.26 -57.33 -50.45
CA MET A 1 25.83 -56.47 -49.38
C MET A 1 25.67 -54.97 -49.63
N LYS A 2 25.79 -54.47 -50.87
CA LYS A 2 25.64 -53.02 -51.17
C LYS A 2 24.22 -52.45 -51.00
N GLU A 3 23.17 -53.23 -51.27
CA GLU A 3 21.77 -52.75 -51.15
C GLU A 3 21.30 -52.55 -49.71
N LYS A 4 21.71 -53.42 -48.76
CA LYS A 4 21.34 -53.27 -47.34
C LYS A 4 21.94 -52.00 -46.71
N GLN A 5 23.13 -51.56 -47.16
CA GLN A 5 23.76 -50.35 -46.67
C GLN A 5 23.02 -49.08 -47.11
N SER A 6 22.42 -49.08 -48.30
CA SER A 6 21.71 -47.92 -48.85
C SER A 6 20.37 -47.66 -48.15
N ILE A 7 19.67 -48.71 -47.73
CA ILE A 7 18.39 -48.60 -47.01
C ILE A 7 18.63 -48.09 -45.57
N ILE A 8 19.71 -48.54 -44.94
CA ILE A 8 20.09 -48.10 -43.58
C ILE A 8 20.49 -46.62 -43.59
N ASN A 9 21.24 -46.17 -44.58
CA ASN A 9 21.62 -44.75 -44.71
C ASN A 9 20.43 -43.83 -45.00
N GLY A 10 19.41 -44.31 -45.75
CA GLY A 10 18.16 -43.59 -45.97
C GLY A 10 17.32 -43.44 -44.69
N PHE A 11 17.31 -44.46 -43.82
CA PHE A 11 16.63 -44.41 -42.53
C PHE A 11 17.30 -43.44 -41.54
N TYR A 12 18.63 -43.39 -41.48
CA TYR A 12 19.34 -42.41 -40.64
C TYR A 12 19.15 -40.96 -41.15
N ALA A 13 19.11 -40.74 -42.47
CA ALA A 13 18.82 -39.42 -43.03
C ALA A 13 17.38 -38.96 -42.72
N LEU A 14 16.39 -39.86 -42.74
CA LEU A 14 15.01 -39.56 -42.38
C LEU A 14 14.83 -39.33 -40.87
N LEU A 15 15.55 -40.07 -40.02
CA LEU A 15 15.52 -39.91 -38.57
C LEU A 15 16.17 -38.58 -38.12
N CYS A 16 17.27 -38.17 -38.77
CA CYS A 16 17.89 -36.86 -38.54
C CYS A 16 16.99 -35.70 -39.03
N ALA A 17 16.25 -35.88 -40.13
CA ALA A 17 15.28 -34.88 -40.61
C ALA A 17 14.04 -34.76 -39.70
N LEU A 18 13.60 -35.87 -39.08
CA LEU A 18 12.51 -35.87 -38.09
C LEU A 18 12.94 -35.34 -36.72
N LEU A 19 14.20 -35.52 -36.31
CA LEU A 19 14.74 -34.96 -35.06
C LEU A 19 15.03 -33.45 -35.16
N LEU A 20 15.26 -32.91 -36.37
CA LEU A 20 15.42 -31.47 -36.61
C LEU A 20 14.08 -30.71 -36.64
N LEU A 21 12.94 -31.41 -36.76
CA LEU A 21 11.59 -30.83 -36.72
C LEU A 21 11.01 -30.68 -35.29
N TYR A 22 11.70 -31.22 -34.27
CA TYR A 22 11.32 -31.07 -32.86
C TYR A 22 12.19 -30.10 -32.06
N SER A 23 13.15 -29.45 -32.72
CA SER A 23 13.95 -28.36 -32.15
C SER A 23 13.51 -27.02 -32.73
N THR A 24 12.22 -26.69 -32.62
CA THR A 24 11.84 -25.27 -32.61
C THR A 24 12.43 -24.68 -31.33
N PRO A 25 13.33 -23.69 -31.41
CA PRO A 25 13.65 -22.90 -30.25
C PRO A 25 12.33 -22.32 -29.76
N CYS A 26 11.94 -22.66 -28.54
CA CYS A 26 10.97 -21.87 -27.82
C CYS A 26 11.68 -20.54 -27.55
N ASP A 27 11.58 -19.61 -28.50
CA ASP A 27 11.87 -18.20 -28.28
C ASP A 27 10.80 -17.68 -27.32
N SER A 28 10.94 -18.04 -26.03
CA SER A 28 10.25 -17.39 -24.94
C SER A 28 11.10 -16.20 -24.48
N ALA A 29 11.17 -15.16 -25.32
CA ALA A 29 11.59 -13.80 -24.98
C ALA A 29 11.15 -12.87 -26.12
N ALA A 30 10.39 -11.80 -25.94
CA ALA A 30 9.75 -11.24 -24.75
C ALA A 30 8.47 -10.54 -25.25
N VAL A 31 7.31 -10.80 -24.63
CA VAL A 31 6.25 -9.79 -24.68
C VAL A 31 6.86 -8.60 -23.96
N ILE A 32 7.12 -7.50 -24.66
CA ILE A 32 7.56 -6.24 -24.06
C ILE A 32 6.39 -5.30 -24.20
N CYS A 33 5.49 -5.35 -23.22
CA CYS A 33 4.40 -4.38 -23.14
C CYS A 33 4.96 -3.02 -22.73
N LYS A 34 4.31 -1.92 -23.09
CA LYS A 34 4.69 -0.57 -22.67
C LYS A 34 3.76 -0.10 -21.56
N VAL A 35 4.34 0.27 -20.42
CA VAL A 35 3.58 0.79 -19.28
C VAL A 35 4.04 2.20 -18.96
N LEU A 36 3.09 3.13 -18.85
CA LEU A 36 3.35 4.45 -18.30
C LEU A 36 2.92 4.46 -16.83
N THR A 37 3.86 4.74 -15.93
CA THR A 37 3.55 4.97 -14.52
C THR A 37 3.64 6.45 -14.20
N VAL A 38 2.56 7.05 -13.71
CA VAL A 38 2.50 8.45 -13.28
C VAL A 38 2.41 8.53 -11.76
N MET A 39 3.49 9.00 -11.14
CA MET A 39 3.61 9.19 -9.69
C MET A 39 3.22 10.62 -9.31
N SER A 40 2.38 10.76 -8.29
CA SER A 40 1.97 12.08 -7.78
C SER A 40 3.15 12.91 -7.27
N TYR A 41 4.14 12.28 -6.63
CA TYR A 41 5.21 12.99 -5.91
C TYR A 41 6.54 12.96 -6.67
N GLU A 42 7.58 13.50 -6.04
CA GLU A 42 8.97 13.54 -6.50
C GLU A 42 9.62 12.15 -6.53
N ILE A 43 10.66 12.01 -7.35
CA ILE A 43 11.36 10.73 -7.55
C ILE A 43 12.10 10.28 -6.29
N GLU A 44 12.56 11.23 -5.46
CA GLU A 44 13.23 10.95 -4.20
C GLU A 44 12.27 10.60 -3.06
N ASN A 45 10.95 10.60 -3.30
CA ASN A 45 9.98 10.28 -2.26
C ASN A 45 10.04 8.79 -1.92
N PRO A 46 10.32 8.41 -0.65
CA PRO A 46 10.43 6.99 -0.27
C PRO A 46 9.16 6.19 -0.59
N TRP A 47 7.98 6.81 -0.50
CA TRP A 47 6.72 6.15 -0.86
C TRP A 47 6.65 5.81 -2.35
N CYS A 48 7.11 6.72 -3.22
CA CYS A 48 7.15 6.46 -4.66
C CYS A 48 8.17 5.38 -5.01
N GLU A 49 9.31 5.33 -4.31
CA GLU A 49 10.29 4.25 -4.48
C GLU A 49 9.72 2.89 -4.07
N GLU A 50 9.06 2.80 -2.91
CA GLU A 50 8.41 1.55 -2.49
C GLU A 50 7.34 1.08 -3.50
N ILE A 51 6.52 2.01 -4.04
CA ILE A 51 5.55 1.68 -5.10
C ILE A 51 6.27 1.20 -6.36
N LYS A 52 7.35 1.89 -6.76
CA LYS A 52 8.17 1.52 -7.92
C LYS A 52 8.68 0.09 -7.80
N GLU A 53 9.31 -0.26 -6.68
CA GLU A 53 9.78 -1.61 -6.39
C GLU A 53 8.66 -2.66 -6.54
N GLY A 54 7.46 -2.34 -6.02
CA GLY A 54 6.29 -3.18 -6.16
C GLY A 54 5.87 -3.41 -7.62
N ILE A 55 5.83 -2.33 -8.42
CA ILE A 55 5.50 -2.38 -9.85
C ILE A 55 6.56 -3.19 -10.62
N ASP A 56 7.83 -2.86 -10.43
CA ASP A 56 8.96 -3.52 -11.09
C ASP A 56 8.97 -5.03 -10.81
N SER A 57 8.67 -5.44 -9.58
CA SER A 57 8.65 -6.85 -9.19
C SER A 57 7.64 -7.71 -9.97
N VAL A 58 6.62 -7.09 -10.57
CA VAL A 58 5.56 -7.76 -11.32
C VAL A 58 5.71 -7.57 -12.82
N LEU A 59 5.94 -6.33 -13.26
CA LEU A 59 5.93 -5.97 -14.68
C LEU A 59 7.33 -5.90 -15.30
N GLY A 60 8.38 -5.68 -14.50
CA GLY A 60 9.75 -5.54 -14.99
C GLY A 60 10.24 -6.71 -15.88
N PRO A 61 9.86 -7.98 -15.61
CA PRO A 61 10.23 -9.09 -16.49
C PRO A 61 9.53 -9.11 -17.85
N TYR A 62 8.45 -8.34 -18.04
CA TYR A 62 7.53 -8.46 -19.19
C TYR A 62 7.22 -7.13 -19.88
N CYS A 63 7.69 -6.00 -19.35
CA CYS A 63 7.28 -4.69 -19.86
C CYS A 63 8.42 -3.68 -19.76
N GLU A 64 8.47 -2.77 -20.74
CA GLU A 64 9.18 -1.51 -20.64
C GLU A 64 8.30 -0.54 -19.83
N ILE A 65 8.85 0.04 -18.76
CA ILE A 65 8.10 0.89 -17.84
C ILE A 65 8.71 2.29 -17.84
N GLU A 66 7.94 3.26 -18.32
CA GLU A 66 8.29 4.67 -18.25
C GLU A 66 7.70 5.30 -16.99
N TYR A 67 8.53 5.92 -16.17
CA TYR A 67 8.10 6.58 -14.92
C TYR A 67 8.10 8.09 -15.08
N PHE A 68 6.95 8.71 -14.79
CA PHE A 68 6.77 10.15 -14.79
C PHE A 68 6.38 10.65 -13.39
N TYR A 69 7.12 11.62 -12.87
CA TYR A 69 6.93 12.16 -11.52
C TYR A 69 6.36 13.58 -11.59
N MET A 70 5.24 13.80 -10.91
CA MET A 70 4.53 15.09 -10.94
C MET A 70 5.06 16.09 -9.90
N ASN A 71 5.84 15.66 -8.89
CA ASN A 71 6.45 16.54 -7.88
C ASN A 71 5.43 17.37 -7.07
N THR A 72 4.19 16.88 -6.90
CA THR A 72 3.08 17.69 -6.34
C THR A 72 3.17 17.92 -4.82
N LYS A 73 4.03 17.20 -4.10
CA LYS A 73 4.33 17.46 -2.69
C LYS A 73 5.19 18.71 -2.51
N ASN A 74 6.17 18.90 -3.39
CA ASN A 74 7.06 20.08 -3.36
C ASN A 74 6.45 21.28 -4.10
N ASP A 75 5.76 21.04 -5.21
CA ASP A 75 5.06 22.09 -6.00
C ASP A 75 3.67 21.61 -6.42
N TYR A 76 2.70 21.80 -5.52
CA TYR A 76 1.31 21.44 -5.78
C TYR A 76 0.72 22.23 -6.97
N SER A 77 1.08 23.51 -7.12
CA SER A 77 0.52 24.38 -8.17
C SER A 77 1.04 24.03 -9.57
N GLY A 78 2.26 23.53 -9.67
CA GLY A 78 2.84 22.99 -10.90
C GLY A 78 2.23 21.66 -11.37
N GLY A 79 1.46 20.98 -10.51
CA GLY A 79 0.90 19.66 -10.77
C GLY A 79 0.04 19.57 -12.04
N ILE A 80 -0.75 20.61 -12.34
CA ILE A 80 -1.57 20.66 -13.56
C ILE A 80 -0.70 20.72 -14.83
N GLN A 81 0.41 21.47 -14.79
CA GLN A 81 1.33 21.54 -15.92
C GLN A 81 2.06 20.20 -16.11
N LYS A 82 2.44 19.54 -15.01
CA LYS A 82 3.01 18.20 -15.02
C LYS A 82 2.04 17.17 -15.59
N ALA A 83 0.74 17.25 -15.25
CA ALA A 83 -0.28 16.38 -15.83
C ALA A 83 -0.41 16.55 -17.35
N LYS A 84 -0.33 17.79 -17.87
CA LYS A 84 -0.29 18.04 -19.33
C LYS A 84 0.94 17.42 -19.98
N GLN A 85 2.10 17.49 -19.33
CA GLN A 85 3.33 16.84 -19.79
C GLN A 85 3.21 15.31 -19.78
N ALA A 86 2.62 14.74 -18.72
CA ALA A 86 2.33 13.31 -18.63
C ALA A 86 1.37 12.86 -19.74
N TYR A 87 0.38 13.69 -20.09
CA TYR A 87 -0.53 13.39 -21.21
C TYR A 87 0.18 13.47 -22.57
N ALA A 88 1.05 14.45 -22.79
CA ALA A 88 1.87 14.52 -23.99
C ALA A 88 2.81 13.30 -24.10
N LEU A 89 3.38 12.86 -22.97
CA LEU A 89 4.16 11.63 -22.90
C LEU A 89 3.32 10.40 -23.23
N TYR A 90 2.11 10.26 -22.66
CA TYR A 90 1.16 9.22 -23.01
C TYR A 90 0.88 9.17 -24.53
N GLN A 91 0.61 10.33 -25.14
CA GLN A 91 0.36 10.44 -26.58
C GLN A 91 1.56 10.04 -27.44
N LYS A 92 2.79 10.34 -26.98
CA LYS A 92 4.02 9.97 -27.70
C LYS A 92 4.41 8.50 -27.48
N TYR A 93 4.29 8.02 -26.25
CA TYR A 93 4.76 6.70 -25.82
C TYR A 93 3.80 5.59 -26.22
N GLN A 94 2.50 5.89 -26.34
CA GLN A 94 1.43 4.93 -26.68
C GLN A 94 1.49 3.67 -25.81
N PRO A 95 1.37 3.79 -24.48
CA PRO A 95 1.45 2.64 -23.59
C PRO A 95 0.25 1.70 -23.75
N ASP A 96 0.49 0.41 -23.54
CA ASP A 96 -0.52 -0.64 -23.46
C ASP A 96 -1.31 -0.58 -22.14
N GLY A 97 -0.71 0.01 -21.10
CA GLY A 97 -1.33 0.16 -19.79
C GLY A 97 -0.76 1.33 -18.97
N ILE A 98 -1.54 1.83 -18.02
CA ILE A 98 -1.14 2.96 -17.18
C ILE A 98 -1.31 2.61 -15.69
N ILE A 99 -0.32 2.95 -14.87
CA ILE A 99 -0.45 2.95 -13.42
C ILE A 99 -0.37 4.39 -12.91
N CYS A 100 -1.30 4.82 -12.05
CA CYS A 100 -1.27 6.16 -11.48
C CYS A 100 -1.28 6.10 -9.95
N ALA A 101 -0.26 6.64 -9.29
CA ALA A 101 -0.12 6.62 -7.84
C ALA A 101 -0.63 7.90 -7.17
N ASP A 102 -1.39 7.73 -6.10
CA ASP A 102 -1.95 8.73 -5.19
C ASP A 102 -3.00 9.69 -5.79
N ASP A 103 -3.68 10.40 -4.90
CA ASP A 103 -4.86 11.24 -5.16
C ASP A 103 -4.61 12.40 -6.15
N ASN A 104 -3.37 12.93 -6.21
CA ASN A 104 -3.03 14.04 -7.11
C ASN A 104 -2.95 13.58 -8.56
N ALA A 105 -2.37 12.41 -8.84
CA ALA A 105 -2.38 11.81 -10.17
C ALA A 105 -3.82 11.51 -10.62
N GLN A 106 -4.71 11.09 -9.71
CA GLN A 106 -6.11 10.87 -10.05
C GLN A 106 -6.81 12.18 -10.46
N SER A 107 -6.78 13.18 -9.57
CA SER A 107 -7.48 14.44 -9.76
C SER A 107 -6.93 15.30 -10.90
N MET A 108 -5.60 15.35 -11.06
CA MET A 108 -4.94 16.24 -12.01
C MET A 108 -4.67 15.59 -13.36
N PHE A 109 -4.49 14.26 -13.42
CA PHE A 109 -4.12 13.55 -14.64
C PHE A 109 -5.19 12.54 -15.11
N VAL A 110 -5.58 11.56 -14.30
CA VAL A 110 -6.50 10.50 -14.75
C VAL A 110 -7.87 11.07 -15.11
N VAL A 111 -8.50 11.81 -14.21
CA VAL A 111 -9.85 12.38 -14.44
C VAL A 111 -9.86 13.34 -15.64
N PRO A 112 -8.92 14.30 -15.78
CA PRO A 112 -8.98 15.26 -16.87
C PRO A 112 -8.56 14.69 -18.24
N PHE A 113 -7.72 13.66 -18.30
CA PHE A 113 -7.12 13.23 -19.57
C PHE A 113 -7.46 11.78 -20.00
N LEU A 114 -7.70 10.86 -19.07
CA LEU A 114 -7.77 9.42 -19.38
C LEU A 114 -9.14 8.80 -19.13
N LYS A 115 -9.78 9.13 -18.01
CA LYS A 115 -11.03 8.51 -17.55
C LYS A 115 -12.12 8.66 -18.62
N ASP A 116 -12.61 7.53 -19.14
CA ASP A 116 -13.64 7.43 -20.17
C ASP A 116 -13.29 8.14 -21.51
N LYS A 117 -12.00 8.43 -21.74
CA LYS A 117 -11.51 9.17 -22.91
C LYS A 117 -10.55 8.35 -23.78
N VAL A 118 -9.98 7.30 -23.21
CA VAL A 118 -9.01 6.42 -23.89
C VAL A 118 -9.38 4.97 -23.68
N LYS A 119 -8.89 4.09 -24.57
CA LYS A 119 -9.06 2.64 -24.43
C LYS A 119 -8.03 2.00 -23.50
N THR A 120 -6.91 2.66 -23.27
CA THR A 120 -5.83 2.14 -22.42
C THR A 120 -6.33 1.92 -20.99
N PRO A 121 -6.15 0.72 -20.42
CA PRO A 121 -6.51 0.42 -19.05
C PRO A 121 -5.64 1.22 -18.07
N VAL A 122 -6.27 1.74 -17.02
CA VAL A 122 -5.63 2.51 -15.96
C VAL A 122 -5.86 1.83 -14.62
N MET A 123 -4.78 1.56 -13.89
CA MET A 123 -4.83 1.08 -12.50
C MET A 123 -4.31 2.15 -11.55
N PHE A 124 -5.10 2.54 -10.56
CA PHE A 124 -4.61 3.40 -9.49
C PHE A 124 -4.04 2.60 -8.31
N CYS A 125 -3.14 3.23 -7.56
CA CYS A 125 -2.64 2.76 -6.27
C CYS A 125 -2.36 3.94 -5.34
N GLY A 126 -2.20 3.73 -4.03
CA GLY A 126 -1.90 4.82 -3.08
C GLY A 126 -3.02 5.85 -2.91
N VAL A 127 -4.24 5.52 -3.35
CA VAL A 127 -5.38 6.45 -3.31
C VAL A 127 -6.04 6.38 -1.93
N ASN A 128 -6.06 7.52 -1.23
CA ASN A 128 -6.62 7.62 0.12
C ASN A 128 -8.11 7.95 0.07
N GLU A 129 -8.55 8.75 -0.89
CA GLU A 129 -9.96 9.15 -1.02
C GLU A 129 -10.88 7.98 -1.39
N THR A 130 -12.19 8.23 -1.36
CA THR A 130 -13.14 7.25 -1.87
C THR A 130 -13.15 7.28 -3.41
N PRO A 131 -13.34 6.13 -4.07
CA PRO A 131 -13.31 6.06 -5.53
C PRO A 131 -14.38 6.95 -6.19
N GLU A 132 -15.50 7.19 -5.52
CA GLU A 132 -16.60 8.04 -5.99
C GLU A 132 -16.16 9.50 -6.18
N LYS A 133 -15.18 9.98 -5.40
CA LYS A 133 -14.61 11.34 -5.55
C LYS A 133 -14.06 11.58 -6.95
N TYR A 134 -13.58 10.53 -7.61
CA TYR A 134 -13.03 10.58 -8.96
C TYR A 134 -14.00 10.09 -10.04
N GLY A 135 -15.22 9.71 -9.64
CA GLY A 135 -16.20 9.09 -10.53
C GLY A 135 -15.76 7.70 -10.99
N TYR A 136 -15.19 6.90 -10.08
CA TYR A 136 -14.86 5.49 -10.29
C TYR A 136 -15.94 4.56 -9.70
N PRO A 137 -16.10 3.32 -10.20
CA PRO A 137 -15.38 2.75 -11.35
C PRO A 137 -15.74 3.46 -12.67
N ALA A 138 -14.80 3.48 -13.60
CA ALA A 138 -14.99 4.04 -14.94
C ALA A 138 -14.75 2.95 -15.99
N SER A 139 -15.06 3.23 -17.27
CA SER A 139 -14.94 2.23 -18.35
C SER A 139 -13.54 1.65 -18.50
N ASN A 140 -12.51 2.43 -18.17
CA ASN A 140 -11.10 2.05 -18.30
C ASN A 140 -10.29 2.19 -16.99
N VAL A 141 -10.92 2.47 -15.84
CA VAL A 141 -10.21 2.72 -14.58
C VAL A 141 -10.65 1.79 -13.46
N SER A 142 -9.68 1.13 -12.83
CA SER A 142 -9.81 0.40 -11.57
C SER A 142 -8.55 0.59 -10.73
N GLY A 143 -8.37 -0.15 -9.64
CA GLY A 143 -7.16 -0.08 -8.84
C GLY A 143 -7.31 -0.54 -7.40
N ILE A 144 -6.29 -0.22 -6.61
CA ILE A 144 -6.19 -0.53 -5.19
C ILE A 144 -6.21 0.76 -4.37
N LEU A 145 -7.11 0.80 -3.39
CA LEU A 145 -7.21 1.87 -2.41
C LEU A 145 -6.20 1.62 -1.28
N GLU A 146 -5.66 2.71 -0.75
CA GLU A 146 -4.80 2.72 0.43
C GLU A 146 -5.66 2.83 1.69
N ARG A 147 -5.67 1.78 2.52
CA ARG A 147 -6.42 1.72 3.78
C ARG A 147 -5.50 1.29 4.92
N GLY A 148 -5.73 1.86 6.11
CA GLY A 148 -5.00 1.43 7.30
C GLY A 148 -5.33 -0.02 7.65
N HIS A 149 -4.35 -0.79 8.10
CA HIS A 149 -4.57 -2.17 8.55
C HIS A 149 -5.06 -2.22 10.00
N ILE A 150 -6.18 -1.57 10.31
CA ILE A 150 -6.68 -1.43 11.69
C ILE A 150 -7.06 -2.80 12.23
N MET A 151 -7.97 -3.51 11.56
CA MET A 151 -8.42 -4.84 11.98
C MET A 151 -7.25 -5.83 12.13
N GLN A 152 -6.30 -5.82 11.19
CA GLN A 152 -5.13 -6.69 11.23
C GLN A 152 -4.18 -6.30 12.38
N SER A 153 -4.01 -5.01 12.66
CA SER A 153 -3.21 -4.54 13.80
C SER A 153 -3.84 -4.94 15.14
N LEU A 154 -5.17 -4.86 15.27
CA LEU A 154 -5.88 -5.32 16.47
C LEU A 154 -5.77 -6.84 16.65
N ALA A 155 -5.96 -7.60 15.57
CA ALA A 155 -5.79 -9.06 15.58
C ALA A 155 -4.34 -9.44 15.95
N PHE A 156 -3.36 -8.71 15.44
CA PHE A 156 -1.95 -8.93 15.76
C PHE A 156 -1.64 -8.61 17.22
N ALA A 157 -2.15 -7.48 17.74
CA ALA A 157 -2.03 -7.14 19.14
C ALA A 157 -2.65 -8.21 20.06
N LYS A 158 -3.81 -8.76 19.67
CA LYS A 158 -4.48 -9.86 20.40
C LYS A 158 -3.66 -11.16 20.38
N GLN A 159 -2.91 -11.44 19.31
CA GLN A 159 -1.98 -12.58 19.26
C GLN A 159 -0.76 -12.38 20.17
N ILE A 160 -0.29 -11.14 20.34
CA ILE A 160 0.83 -10.77 21.21
C ILE A 160 0.38 -10.78 22.68
N LEU A 161 -0.79 -10.21 22.97
CA LEU A 161 -1.36 -10.06 24.31
C LEU A 161 -2.82 -10.56 24.33
N PRO A 162 -3.05 -11.87 24.51
CA PRO A 162 -4.39 -12.48 24.42
C PRO A 162 -5.43 -11.94 25.42
N SER A 163 -4.99 -11.30 26.50
CA SER A 163 -5.86 -10.77 27.55
C SER A 163 -6.63 -9.51 27.17
N ILE A 164 -6.18 -8.72 26.18
CA ILE A 164 -6.87 -7.47 25.79
C ILE A 164 -8.26 -7.75 25.22
N GLN A 165 -9.29 -7.04 25.66
CA GLN A 165 -10.68 -7.21 25.18
C GLN A 165 -11.23 -5.94 24.54
N SER A 166 -10.60 -4.80 24.77
CA SER A 166 -11.16 -3.50 24.44
C SER A 166 -10.12 -2.54 23.87
N VAL A 167 -10.52 -1.72 22.91
CA VAL A 167 -9.66 -0.75 22.22
C VAL A 167 -10.26 0.66 22.27
N GLY A 168 -9.43 1.62 22.67
CA GLY A 168 -9.67 3.04 22.44
C GLY A 168 -8.90 3.52 21.23
N PHE A 169 -9.46 4.47 20.47
CA PHE A 169 -8.79 5.12 19.35
C PHE A 169 -8.47 6.57 19.70
N ILE A 170 -7.30 7.02 19.28
CA ILE A 170 -6.90 8.42 19.44
C ILE A 170 -6.26 8.96 18.16
N ALA A 171 -6.65 10.19 17.80
CA ALA A 171 -6.10 10.91 16.65
C ALA A 171 -6.06 12.42 16.94
N LYS A 172 -5.29 13.18 16.17
CA LYS A 172 -5.42 14.64 16.16
C LYS A 172 -6.73 15.05 15.47
N ASN A 173 -7.40 16.07 16.00
CA ASN A 173 -8.50 16.73 15.30
C ASN A 173 -7.99 17.43 14.04
N SER A 174 -8.04 16.71 12.93
CA SER A 174 -7.47 17.05 11.63
C SER A 174 -8.20 16.27 10.54
N PRO A 175 -8.09 16.65 9.25
CA PRO A 175 -8.66 15.87 8.16
C PRO A 175 -8.25 14.40 8.18
N SER A 176 -6.97 14.08 8.44
CA SER A 176 -6.49 12.70 8.55
C SER A 176 -7.09 11.95 9.74
N GLY A 177 -7.26 12.63 10.88
CA GLY A 177 -7.97 12.06 12.04
C GLY A 177 -9.45 11.79 11.77
N GLN A 178 -10.10 12.63 10.95
CA GLN A 178 -11.48 12.39 10.50
C GLN A 178 -11.56 11.19 9.54
N ALA A 179 -10.60 11.03 8.63
CA ALA A 179 -10.52 9.87 7.76
C ALA A 179 -10.36 8.57 8.57
N LEU A 180 -9.51 8.59 9.61
CA LEU A 180 -9.38 7.45 10.54
C LEU A 180 -10.71 7.16 11.26
N LEU A 181 -11.42 8.19 11.75
CA LEU A 181 -12.73 8.03 12.39
C LEU A 181 -13.75 7.40 11.43
N GLN A 182 -13.78 7.82 10.17
CA GLN A 182 -14.66 7.25 9.15
C GLN A 182 -14.35 5.77 8.92
N GLN A 183 -13.07 5.40 8.78
CA GLN A 183 -12.66 4.00 8.64
C GLN A 183 -13.06 3.18 9.88
N VAL A 184 -12.81 3.70 11.09
CA VAL A 184 -13.19 3.02 12.34
C VAL A 184 -14.71 2.81 12.41
N ASN A 185 -15.52 3.81 12.06
CA ASN A 185 -16.97 3.67 12.06
C ASN A 185 -17.44 2.60 11.07
N ALA A 186 -16.81 2.51 9.90
CA ALA A 186 -17.15 1.51 8.88
C ALA A 186 -16.75 0.07 9.29
N GLU A 187 -15.66 -0.10 10.03
CA GLU A 187 -15.08 -1.42 10.31
C GLU A 187 -15.31 -1.92 11.75
N SER A 188 -15.69 -1.05 12.69
CA SER A 188 -15.68 -1.35 14.14
C SER A 188 -16.46 -2.60 14.55
N GLN A 189 -17.57 -2.89 13.87
CA GLN A 189 -18.38 -4.09 14.15
C GLN A 189 -17.66 -5.40 13.80
N SER A 190 -16.63 -5.35 12.95
CA SER A 190 -15.84 -6.52 12.53
C SER A 190 -14.57 -6.72 13.38
N TYR A 191 -14.32 -5.85 14.36
CA TYR A 191 -13.13 -5.96 15.19
C TYR A 191 -13.24 -7.10 16.20
N LEU A 192 -12.09 -7.76 16.45
CA LEU A 192 -11.98 -8.79 17.49
C LEU A 192 -11.95 -8.21 18.92
N LEU A 193 -11.86 -6.88 19.05
CA LEU A 193 -11.85 -6.16 20.32
C LEU A 193 -13.07 -5.25 20.40
N ASN A 194 -13.63 -5.10 21.60
CA ASN A 194 -14.72 -4.17 21.86
C ASN A 194 -14.25 -2.73 21.64
N PHE A 195 -14.94 -2.00 20.78
CA PHE A 195 -14.69 -0.58 20.57
C PHE A 195 -15.16 0.23 21.79
N SER A 196 -14.23 0.84 22.53
CA SER A 196 -14.54 1.64 23.72
C SER A 196 -14.89 3.08 23.37
N ALA A 197 -14.03 3.76 22.60
CA ALA A 197 -14.23 5.16 22.22
C ALA A 197 -13.26 5.57 21.10
N PHE A 198 -13.64 6.60 20.34
CA PHE A 198 -12.73 7.36 19.48
C PHE A 198 -12.57 8.77 20.04
N LYS A 199 -11.34 9.24 20.20
CA LYS A 199 -11.02 10.54 20.79
C LYS A 199 -10.15 11.36 19.85
N MET A 200 -10.61 12.56 19.50
CA MET A 200 -9.81 13.54 18.77
C MET A 200 -9.28 14.60 19.71
N VAL A 201 -8.00 14.92 19.58
CA VAL A 201 -7.32 15.89 20.44
C VAL A 201 -6.65 17.00 19.64
N LYS A 202 -6.53 18.18 20.26
CA LYS A 202 -5.84 19.35 19.70
C LYS A 202 -4.57 19.68 20.48
N THR A 203 -4.56 19.46 21.79
CA THR A 203 -3.50 19.89 22.70
C THR A 203 -2.90 18.74 23.51
N VAL A 204 -1.68 18.93 24.01
CA VAL A 204 -1.05 17.96 24.93
C VAL A 204 -1.80 17.77 26.24
N MET A 205 -2.51 18.81 26.72
CA MET A 205 -3.32 18.71 27.94
C MET A 205 -4.53 17.79 27.70
N GLU A 206 -5.21 17.94 26.56
CA GLU A 206 -6.29 17.03 26.15
C GLU A 206 -5.77 15.61 25.99
N LEU A 207 -4.62 15.44 25.30
CA LEU A 207 -3.97 14.15 25.11
C LEU A 207 -3.71 13.42 26.44
N ALA A 208 -3.10 14.11 27.41
CA ALA A 208 -2.80 13.53 28.71
C ALA A 208 -4.06 13.19 29.51
N SER A 209 -5.09 14.05 29.47
CA SER A 209 -6.37 13.82 30.13
C SER A 209 -7.11 12.61 29.53
N ILE A 210 -7.17 12.54 28.19
CA ILE A 210 -7.80 11.44 27.47
C ILE A 210 -7.03 10.13 27.65
N GLY A 211 -5.70 10.16 27.67
CA GLY A 211 -4.89 8.98 27.97
C GLY A 211 -5.26 8.37 29.34
N LYS A 212 -5.41 9.21 30.37
CA LYS A 212 -5.87 8.76 31.69
C LYS A 212 -7.31 8.25 31.68
N GLN A 213 -8.21 8.90 30.94
CA GLN A 213 -9.60 8.45 30.80
C GLN A 213 -9.67 7.07 30.12
N LEU A 214 -8.92 6.87 29.05
CA LEU A 214 -8.86 5.61 28.32
C LEU A 214 -8.21 4.51 29.14
N LYS A 215 -7.25 4.83 30.02
CA LYS A 215 -6.63 3.86 30.96
C LYS A 215 -7.68 3.08 31.75
N SER A 216 -8.76 3.72 32.17
CA SER A 216 -9.84 3.08 32.93
C SER A 216 -10.82 2.26 32.08
N ASN A 217 -10.87 2.49 30.77
CA ASN A 217 -11.96 2.02 29.89
C ASN A 217 -11.51 1.13 28.74
N CYS A 218 -10.21 1.03 28.47
CA CYS A 218 -9.67 0.13 27.45
C CYS A 218 -8.36 -0.55 27.86
N ASP A 219 -8.10 -1.70 27.24
CA ASP A 219 -6.89 -2.50 27.46
C ASP A 219 -5.74 -2.08 26.54
N ILE A 220 -6.08 -1.52 25.39
CA ILE A 220 -5.13 -1.01 24.41
C ILE A 220 -5.62 0.30 23.78
N ILE A 221 -4.69 1.14 23.32
CA ILE A 221 -4.98 2.29 22.46
C ILE A 221 -4.44 2.04 21.06
N TYR A 222 -5.24 2.32 20.03
CA TYR A 222 -4.79 2.50 18.66
C TYR A 222 -4.58 4.00 18.39
N MET A 223 -3.36 4.39 18.03
CA MET A 223 -3.03 5.78 17.69
C MET A 223 -2.63 5.92 16.21
N ASP A 224 -3.11 6.98 15.58
CA ASP A 224 -2.68 7.38 14.24
C ASP A 224 -2.99 8.86 13.99
N SER A 225 -2.38 9.46 12.97
CA SER A 225 -2.61 10.87 12.58
C SER A 225 -2.46 11.85 13.75
N MET A 226 -1.38 11.74 14.51
CA MET A 226 -1.20 12.52 15.75
C MET A 226 -0.41 13.82 15.53
N GLU A 227 0.39 13.92 14.46
CA GLU A 227 1.37 14.99 14.24
C GLU A 227 0.80 16.42 14.30
N GLY A 228 1.53 17.31 14.97
CA GLY A 228 1.18 18.71 15.11
C GLY A 228 0.04 18.96 16.10
N ILE A 229 -0.20 18.05 17.06
CA ILE A 229 -0.83 18.41 18.34
C ILE A 229 0.04 19.47 19.00
N VAL A 230 -0.58 20.51 19.57
CA VAL A 230 0.18 21.66 20.10
C VAL A 230 0.47 21.51 21.60
N ASP A 231 1.65 21.98 22.02
CA ASP A 231 1.99 22.13 23.43
C ASP A 231 1.36 23.39 24.06
N ASN A 232 1.67 23.64 25.33
CA ASN A 232 1.12 24.77 26.10
C ASN A 232 1.56 26.14 25.58
N THR A 233 2.57 26.20 24.71
CA THR A 233 3.04 27.42 24.06
C THR A 233 2.45 27.60 22.65
N GLY A 234 1.63 26.65 22.20
CA GLY A 234 1.08 26.62 20.85
C GLY A 234 2.02 26.02 19.81
N ARG A 235 3.19 25.49 20.22
CA ARG A 235 4.15 24.86 19.30
C ARG A 235 3.62 23.50 18.85
N PRO A 236 3.58 23.20 17.54
CA PRO A 236 3.23 21.88 17.04
C PRO A 236 4.32 20.86 17.41
N LEU A 237 3.91 19.71 17.91
CA LEU A 237 4.80 18.62 18.29
C LEU A 237 4.95 17.56 17.21
N GLU A 238 6.12 16.94 17.17
CA GLU A 238 6.37 15.76 16.34
C GLU A 238 5.71 14.51 16.94
N ASN A 239 5.44 13.49 16.11
CA ASN A 239 4.85 12.22 16.55
C ASN A 239 5.62 11.56 17.71
N LYS A 240 6.95 11.69 17.74
CA LYS A 240 7.79 11.11 18.79
C LYS A 240 7.55 11.77 20.15
N GLU A 241 7.45 13.09 20.19
CA GLU A 241 7.13 13.85 21.41
C GLU A 241 5.74 13.47 21.93
N ILE A 242 4.77 13.38 21.02
CA ILE A 242 3.37 13.05 21.32
C ILE A 242 3.25 11.62 21.86
N THR A 243 3.90 10.65 21.20
CA THR A 243 3.89 9.24 21.62
C THR A 243 4.47 9.08 23.03
N LYS A 244 5.54 9.81 23.35
CA LYS A 244 6.12 9.82 24.70
C LYS A 244 5.14 10.36 25.76
N ILE A 245 4.41 11.41 25.46
CA ILE A 245 3.40 11.96 26.37
C ILE A 245 2.26 10.95 26.59
N LEU A 246 1.76 10.34 25.50
CA LEU A 246 0.65 9.39 25.57
C LEU A 246 1.03 8.10 26.31
N THR A 247 2.22 7.54 26.06
CA THR A 247 2.72 6.36 26.77
C THR A 247 2.78 6.58 28.28
N ILE A 248 3.22 7.75 28.75
CA ILE A 248 3.23 8.12 30.18
C ILE A 248 1.81 8.24 30.74
N ALA A 249 0.90 8.87 29.99
CA ALA A 249 -0.47 9.10 30.46
C ALA A 249 -1.31 7.83 30.52
N TYR A 250 -1.09 6.89 29.59
CA TYR A 250 -1.87 5.66 29.46
C TYR A 250 -1.26 4.47 30.21
N ASP A 251 0.07 4.30 30.18
CA ASP A 251 0.82 3.29 30.94
C ASP A 251 0.27 1.84 30.77
N LYS A 252 -0.25 1.59 29.57
CA LYS A 252 -0.74 0.33 29.02
C LYS A 252 -0.27 0.25 27.56
N PRO A 253 -0.39 -0.89 26.87
CA PRO A 253 0.13 -1.02 25.51
C PRO A 253 -0.57 -0.08 24.52
N ILE A 254 0.20 0.56 23.64
CA ILE A 254 -0.32 1.37 22.53
C ILE A 254 0.09 0.67 21.23
N ILE A 255 -0.77 0.65 20.23
CA ILE A 255 -0.47 0.18 18.88
C ILE A 255 -0.63 1.32 17.88
N GLY A 256 0.08 1.21 16.76
CA GLY A 256 0.07 2.24 15.73
C GLY A 256 -0.37 1.71 14.37
N ALA A 257 -0.47 2.63 13.41
CA ALA A 257 -0.75 2.32 12.00
C ALA A 257 0.50 2.18 11.11
N ASN A 258 1.65 2.69 11.56
CA ASN A 258 2.83 2.93 10.72
C ASN A 258 4.10 2.45 11.42
N HIS A 259 5.17 2.23 10.65
CA HIS A 259 6.45 1.73 11.17
C HIS A 259 7.06 2.67 12.20
N TYR A 260 7.04 3.98 11.93
CA TYR A 260 7.57 5.00 12.84
C TYR A 260 6.84 5.03 14.19
N HIS A 261 5.55 4.70 14.26
CA HIS A 261 4.85 4.61 15.55
C HIS A 261 5.47 3.52 16.43
N VAL A 262 5.82 2.38 15.84
CA VAL A 262 6.45 1.26 16.55
C VAL A 262 7.87 1.65 16.99
N GLN A 263 8.63 2.34 16.14
CA GLN A 263 9.95 2.89 16.50
C GLN A 263 9.88 3.92 17.64
N GLN A 264 8.76 4.63 17.76
CA GLN A 264 8.60 5.74 18.71
C GLN A 264 7.93 5.34 20.03
N GLY A 265 7.58 4.06 20.22
CA GLY A 265 7.10 3.54 21.50
C GLY A 265 5.77 2.79 21.46
N ALA A 266 5.16 2.58 20.30
CA ALA A 266 4.05 1.64 20.17
C ALA A 266 4.56 0.18 20.24
N LEU A 267 3.75 -0.71 20.81
CA LEU A 267 4.00 -2.14 20.93
C LEU A 267 4.14 -2.82 19.57
N CYS A 268 3.19 -2.58 18.67
CA CYS A 268 3.17 -3.20 17.36
C CYS A 268 2.31 -2.42 16.36
N ALA A 269 2.43 -2.77 15.09
CA ALA A 269 1.57 -2.35 14.00
C ALA A 269 1.56 -3.40 12.89
N VAL A 270 0.47 -3.45 12.12
CA VAL A 270 0.50 -3.98 10.75
C VAL A 270 0.55 -2.77 9.84
N VAL A 271 1.66 -2.59 9.13
CA VAL A 271 1.91 -1.38 8.35
C VAL A 271 1.61 -1.62 6.88
N LYS A 272 0.95 -0.64 6.24
CA LYS A 272 0.82 -0.57 4.78
C LYS A 272 2.20 -0.32 4.16
N THR A 273 2.39 -0.75 2.92
CA THR A 273 3.67 -0.63 2.20
C THR A 273 3.42 -0.21 0.76
N GLY A 274 4.29 0.63 0.20
CA GLY A 274 4.22 1.00 -1.21
C GLY A 274 4.41 -0.21 -2.12
N GLN A 275 5.25 -1.19 -1.73
CA GLN A 275 5.46 -2.42 -2.49
C GLN A 275 4.16 -3.20 -2.69
N ASN A 276 3.29 -3.28 -1.68
CA ASN A 276 1.99 -3.94 -1.83
C ASN A 276 1.07 -3.15 -2.77
N GLN A 277 1.02 -1.83 -2.63
CA GLN A 277 0.22 -0.95 -3.50
C GLN A 277 0.64 -1.09 -4.96
N GLY A 278 1.93 -0.95 -5.25
CA GLY A 278 2.48 -1.06 -6.59
C GLY A 278 2.31 -2.45 -7.20
N SER A 279 2.63 -3.50 -6.45
CA SER A 279 2.56 -4.88 -6.97
C SER A 279 1.12 -5.35 -7.21
N GLU A 280 0.14 -4.91 -6.41
CA GLU A 280 -1.26 -5.25 -6.65
C GLU A 280 -1.80 -4.51 -7.87
N ALA A 281 -1.57 -3.20 -8.00
CA ALA A 281 -1.97 -2.46 -9.20
C ALA A 281 -1.32 -3.01 -10.47
N ALA A 282 -0.05 -3.41 -10.40
CA ALA A 282 0.66 -4.05 -11.50
C ALA A 282 0.03 -5.40 -11.91
N ARG A 283 -0.36 -6.24 -10.94
CA ARG A 283 -1.08 -7.50 -11.21
C ARG A 283 -2.45 -7.25 -11.82
N MET A 284 -3.18 -6.24 -11.34
CA MET A 284 -4.47 -5.83 -11.90
C MET A 284 -4.29 -5.35 -13.35
N LEU A 285 -3.27 -4.54 -13.62
CA LEU A 285 -3.00 -4.01 -14.95
C LEU A 285 -2.62 -5.14 -15.92
N LEU A 286 -1.81 -6.09 -15.47
CA LEU A 286 -1.43 -7.25 -16.27
C LEU A 286 -2.66 -8.05 -16.74
N LYS A 287 -3.64 -8.29 -15.85
CA LYS A 287 -4.91 -8.93 -16.21
C LYS A 287 -5.66 -8.14 -17.29
N ALA A 288 -5.72 -6.82 -17.16
CA ALA A 288 -6.40 -5.95 -18.11
C ALA A 288 -5.72 -5.98 -19.48
N MET A 289 -4.38 -5.87 -19.52
CA MET A 289 -3.59 -5.94 -20.76
C MET A 289 -3.67 -7.33 -21.43
N GLN A 290 -3.94 -8.39 -20.66
CA GLN A 290 -4.20 -9.74 -21.17
C GLN A 290 -5.65 -9.97 -21.64
N GLY A 291 -6.47 -8.92 -21.67
CA GLY A 291 -7.83 -8.96 -22.24
C GLY A 291 -8.95 -9.16 -21.22
N THR A 292 -8.66 -9.18 -19.91
CA THR A 292 -9.71 -9.18 -18.89
C THR A 292 -10.42 -7.82 -18.91
N PRO A 293 -11.76 -7.76 -19.08
CA PRO A 293 -12.50 -6.50 -19.03
C PRO A 293 -12.30 -5.77 -17.69
N ILE A 294 -12.21 -4.43 -17.72
CA ILE A 294 -12.08 -3.63 -16.49
C ILE A 294 -13.25 -3.83 -15.53
N SER A 295 -14.46 -4.10 -16.05
CA SER A 295 -15.63 -4.45 -15.24
C SER A 295 -15.43 -5.68 -14.35
N ASP A 296 -14.52 -6.58 -14.74
CA ASP A 296 -14.23 -7.84 -14.05
C ASP A 296 -13.00 -7.73 -13.14
N ILE A 297 -12.40 -6.53 -13.06
CA ILE A 297 -11.28 -6.18 -12.19
C ILE A 297 -11.80 -5.15 -11.19
N PRO A 298 -12.49 -5.56 -10.11
CA PRO A 298 -13.08 -4.62 -9.17
C PRO A 298 -12.02 -3.85 -8.40
N ILE A 299 -12.37 -2.62 -8.01
CA ILE A 299 -11.56 -1.84 -7.08
C ILE A 299 -11.41 -2.63 -5.78
N THR A 300 -10.18 -2.70 -5.29
CA THR A 300 -9.84 -3.45 -4.07
C THR A 300 -9.17 -2.55 -3.04
N VAL A 301 -8.86 -3.14 -1.88
CA VAL A 301 -8.10 -2.50 -0.78
C VAL A 301 -6.89 -3.36 -0.44
N ASN A 302 -5.83 -2.77 0.10
CA ASN A 302 -4.67 -3.54 0.57
C ASN A 302 -5.05 -4.55 1.65
N ARG A 303 -4.61 -5.80 1.45
CA ARG A 303 -4.82 -6.91 2.40
C ARG A 303 -3.54 -7.40 3.05
N HIS A 304 -2.39 -7.05 2.49
CA HIS A 304 -1.09 -7.49 2.95
C HIS A 304 -0.35 -6.31 3.57
N GLY A 305 -0.11 -6.40 4.88
CA GLY A 305 0.71 -5.44 5.62
C GLY A 305 1.88 -6.13 6.30
N LYS A 306 2.93 -5.35 6.56
CA LYS A 306 4.13 -5.83 7.26
C LYS A 306 3.89 -5.74 8.76
N ARG A 307 4.05 -6.86 9.46
CA ARG A 307 3.96 -6.90 10.93
C ARG A 307 5.24 -6.37 11.53
N VAL A 308 5.14 -5.43 12.46
CA VAL A 308 6.29 -4.84 13.18
C VAL A 308 6.02 -4.90 14.67
N ILE A 309 7.01 -5.32 15.47
CA ILE A 309 6.95 -5.43 16.93
C ILE A 309 8.09 -4.63 17.55
N ASN A 310 7.79 -3.80 18.55
CA ASN A 310 8.78 -3.19 19.41
C ASN A 310 9.11 -4.12 20.60
N ILE A 311 10.29 -4.74 20.56
CA ILE A 311 10.72 -5.68 21.61
C ILE A 311 11.12 -4.97 22.91
N SER A 312 11.52 -3.69 22.84
CA SER A 312 11.83 -2.88 24.02
C SER A 312 10.56 -2.58 24.82
N VAL A 313 9.47 -2.23 24.14
CA VAL A 313 8.15 -1.98 24.74
C VAL A 313 7.56 -3.26 25.33
N MET A 314 7.68 -4.40 24.62
CA MET A 314 7.27 -5.69 25.18
C MET A 314 7.96 -5.96 26.52
N LYS A 315 9.28 -5.76 26.59
CA LYS A 315 10.06 -5.99 27.79
C LYS A 315 9.69 -5.02 28.91
N SER A 316 9.50 -3.74 28.61
CA SER A 316 9.15 -2.74 29.63
C SER A 316 7.76 -2.97 30.24
N LEU A 317 6.83 -3.53 29.46
CA LEU A 317 5.47 -3.83 29.90
C LEU A 317 5.31 -5.27 30.43
N GLY A 318 6.38 -6.07 30.50
CA GLY A 318 6.32 -7.46 30.95
C GLY A 318 5.49 -8.37 30.04
N ILE A 319 5.41 -8.07 28.74
CA ILE A 319 4.62 -8.83 27.76
C ILE A 319 5.44 -9.98 27.21
N HIS A 320 4.91 -11.20 27.33
CA HIS A 320 5.51 -12.42 26.81
C HIS A 320 4.69 -12.95 25.62
N ALA A 321 5.11 -12.62 24.40
CA ALA A 321 4.45 -13.12 23.19
C ALA A 321 4.83 -14.58 22.90
N SER A 322 3.89 -15.35 22.36
CA SER A 322 4.19 -16.69 21.85
C SER A 322 5.15 -16.63 20.65
N ARG A 323 5.96 -17.67 20.46
CA ARG A 323 6.83 -17.78 19.27
C ARG A 323 6.05 -17.63 17.96
N ARG A 324 4.84 -18.19 17.91
CA ARG A 324 3.94 -18.09 16.74
C ARG A 324 3.59 -16.64 16.40
N ALA A 325 3.34 -15.79 17.40
CA ALA A 325 3.03 -14.38 17.17
C ALA A 325 4.22 -13.62 16.57
N MET A 326 5.45 -14.01 16.90
CA MET A 326 6.67 -13.32 16.45
C MET A 326 7.19 -13.78 15.07
N ILE A 327 6.86 -15.00 14.61
CA ILE A 327 7.32 -15.51 13.31
C ILE A 327 6.86 -14.60 12.18
N GLY A 328 7.78 -14.14 11.33
CA GLY A 328 7.52 -13.31 10.16
C GLY A 328 7.18 -11.84 10.48
N ALA A 329 7.26 -11.43 11.75
CA ALA A 329 7.20 -10.02 12.12
C ALA A 329 8.62 -9.43 12.14
N GLU A 330 8.76 -8.18 11.70
CA GLU A 330 9.95 -7.38 11.90
C GLU A 330 10.08 -7.02 13.39
N LEU A 331 11.22 -7.31 13.99
CA LEU A 331 11.50 -7.00 15.38
C LEU A 331 12.41 -5.78 15.47
N ILE A 332 11.94 -4.72 16.14
CA ILE A 332 12.68 -3.47 16.31
C ILE A 332 12.83 -3.09 17.79
N LYS A 333 13.81 -2.24 18.09
CA LYS A 333 14.12 -1.78 19.45
C LYS A 333 13.71 -0.33 19.67
#